data_AF-A0A7V0TSU5-F1
#
_entry.id   AF-A0A7V0TSU5-F1
#
_cell.length_a   1.000
_cell.length_b   1.000
_cell.length_c   1.000
_cell.angle_alpha   90.00
_cell.angle_beta   90.00
_cell.angle_gamma   90.00
#
_symmetry.space_group_name_H-M   'P 1'
#
loop_
_entity.id
_entity.type
_entity.pdbx_description
1 polymer ?
#
loop_
_entity_poly.entity_id
_entity_poly.type
_entity_poly.pdbx_seq_one_letter_code
_entity_poly.pdbx_strand_id
1 'polypeptide(L)' 'MPDFEGIRVHVLNWAHESEGCIGVGKTKGKNIISHSRTAFAEFTAALDAALSDGGFASLIITNKEQEEIRRNENIL' A
#
# COMPACT_ATOMS: atom_id res chain seq x y z
N MET A 1 -1.66 -6.94 10.95
CA MET A 1 -2.12 -7.02 12.35
C MET A 1 -2.74 -8.39 12.54
N PRO A 2 -2.31 -9.16 13.55
CA PRO A 2 -2.74 -10.56 13.70
C PRO A 2 -4.23 -10.74 14.07
N ASP A 3 -4.95 -9.69 14.48
CA ASP A 3 -6.32 -9.80 15.00
C ASP A 3 -7.42 -9.18 14.11
N PHE A 4 -7.12 -8.87 12.85
CA PHE A 4 -8.09 -8.26 11.94
C PHE A 4 -8.53 -9.27 10.87
N GLU A 5 -9.84 -9.34 10.62
CA GLU A 5 -10.42 -10.16 9.52
C GLU A 5 -9.99 -9.68 8.13
N GLY A 6 -9.39 -8.49 8.04
CA GLY A 6 -8.90 -7.92 6.79
C GLY A 6 -7.96 -6.74 6.99
N ILE A 7 -7.61 -6.10 5.87
CA ILE A 7 -6.80 -4.88 5.85
C ILE A 7 -7.68 -3.71 5.42
N ARG A 8 -7.43 -2.53 6.00
CA ARG A 8 -8.05 -1.28 5.54
C ARG A 8 -7.04 -0.47 4.73
N VAL A 9 -7.40 -0.16 3.49
CA VAL A 9 -6.69 0.79 2.62
C VAL A 9 -7.57 2.03 2.49
N HIS A 10 -7.05 3.22 2.79
CA HIS A 10 -7.83 4.44 2.62
C HIS A 10 -6.95 5.67 2.34
N VAL A 11 -7.63 6.77 2.00
CA VAL A 11 -7.02 8.08 1.86
C VAL A 11 -6.58 8.57 3.23
N LEU A 12 -5.27 8.75 3.38
CA LEU A 12 -4.61 9.43 4.50
C LEU A 12 -3.29 9.98 3.99
N ASN A 13 -2.72 10.97 4.67
CA ASN A 13 -1.46 11.58 4.27
C ASN A 13 -0.37 11.45 5.34
N TRP A 14 -0.74 11.43 6.61
CA TRP A 14 0.23 11.45 7.71
C TRP A 14 0.28 10.14 8.46
N ALA A 15 1.47 9.75 8.92
CA ALA A 15 1.68 8.47 9.61
C ALA A 15 0.81 8.31 10.87
N HIS A 16 0.54 9.40 11.60
CA HIS A 16 -0.29 9.38 12.80
C HIS A 16 -1.78 9.14 12.52
N GLU A 17 -2.25 9.33 11.27
CA GLU A 17 -3.62 9.03 10.85
C GLU A 17 -3.81 7.55 10.50
N SER A 18 -2.72 6.77 10.43
CA SER A 18 -2.80 5.39 9.96
C SER A 18 -3.62 4.53 10.92
N GLU A 19 -3.42 4.64 12.24
CA GLU A 19 -4.09 3.80 13.25
C GLU A 19 -4.09 2.30 12.90
N GLY A 20 -3.04 1.81 12.21
CA GLY A 20 -2.95 0.43 11.72
C GLY A 20 -3.48 0.17 10.30
N CYS A 21 -4.04 1.19 9.63
CA CYS A 21 -4.45 1.18 8.23
C CYS A 21 -3.30 1.44 7.26
N ILE A 22 -3.51 1.10 5.99
CA ILE A 22 -2.56 1.35 4.91
C ILE A 22 -2.98 2.61 4.15
N GLY A 23 -2.08 3.60 4.12
CA GLY A 23 -2.20 4.77 3.26
C GLY A 23 -1.53 4.56 1.91
N VAL A 24 -2.15 5.08 0.85
CA VAL A 24 -1.58 5.09 -0.51
C VAL A 24 -1.29 6.51 -0.97
N GLY A 25 -0.23 6.70 -1.75
CA GLY A 25 0.17 8.00 -2.28
C GLY A 25 1.14 7.86 -3.45
N LYS A 26 1.25 8.92 -4.26
CA LYS A 26 2.17 8.95 -5.42
C LYS A 26 3.55 9.47 -5.07
N THR A 27 3.70 10.07 -3.90
CA THR A 27 4.97 10.67 -3.45
C THR A 27 5.19 10.32 -1.99
N LYS A 28 6.41 9.90 -1.65
CA LYS A 28 6.87 9.60 -0.28
C LYS A 28 7.73 10.77 0.23
N GLY A 29 7.41 11.29 1.40
CA GLY A 29 8.25 12.22 2.18
C GLY A 29 8.64 11.61 3.52
N LYS A 30 9.32 12.41 4.38
CA LYS A 30 9.92 11.91 5.64
C LYS A 30 8.92 11.29 6.62
N ASN A 31 7.65 11.72 6.63
CA ASN A 31 6.56 11.20 7.47
C ASN A 31 5.19 11.45 6.82
N ILE A 32 5.18 11.57 5.49
CA ILE A 32 4.01 11.98 4.73
C ILE A 32 3.97 11.25 3.40
N ILE A 33 2.78 10.94 2.94
CA ILE A 33 2.50 10.62 1.55
C ILE A 33 1.61 11.71 0.98
N SER A 34 1.77 12.02 -0.31
CA SER A 34 0.91 13.00 -0.99
C SER A 34 0.22 12.41 -2.21
N HIS A 35 -0.77 13.14 -2.72
CA HIS A 35 -1.66 12.69 -3.80
C HIS A 35 -2.43 11.40 -3.45
N SER A 36 -2.81 11.23 -2.18
CA SER A 36 -3.48 10.03 -1.68
C SER A 36 -4.84 9.78 -2.32
N ARG A 37 -5.62 10.83 -2.60
CA ARG A 37 -6.90 10.70 -3.32
C ARG A 37 -6.73 10.12 -4.73
N THR A 38 -5.76 10.65 -5.49
CA THR A 38 -5.44 10.15 -6.83
C THR A 38 -4.94 8.71 -6.77
N ALA A 39 -4.00 8.41 -5.87
CA ALA A 39 -3.50 7.05 -5.68
C ALA A 39 -4.60 6.07 -5.29
N PHE A 40 -5.52 6.48 -4.42
CA PHE A 40 -6.64 5.65 -3.98
C PHE A 40 -7.62 5.38 -5.12
N ALA A 41 -7.99 6.41 -5.90
CA ALA A 41 -8.88 6.24 -7.05
C ALA A 41 -8.30 5.27 -8.10
N GLU A 42 -6.99 5.36 -8.37
CA GLU A 42 -6.31 4.42 -9.26
C GLU A 42 -6.25 3.01 -8.68
N PHE A 43 -5.96 2.88 -7.39
CA PHE A 43 -5.94 1.59 -6.70
C PHE A 43 -7.32 0.90 -6.74
N THR A 44 -8.39 1.62 -6.41
CA THR A 44 -9.74 1.05 -6.42
C THR A 44 -10.18 0.70 -7.84
N ALA A 45 -9.88 1.54 -8.83
CA ALA A 45 -10.19 1.22 -10.22
C ALA A 45 -9.49 -0.07 -10.70
N ALA A 46 -8.22 -0.25 -10.34
CA ALA A 46 -7.47 -1.46 -10.68
C ALA A 46 -8.01 -2.69 -9.93
N LEU A 47 -8.38 -2.53 -8.66
CA LEU A 47 -8.95 -3.60 -7.85
C LEU A 47 -10.32 -4.03 -8.37
N ASP A 48 -11.21 -3.09 -8.64
CA ASP A 48 -12.55 -3.34 -9.18
C ASP A 48 -12.48 -4.08 -10.51
N ALA A 49 -11.57 -3.66 -11.40
CA ALA A 49 -11.33 -4.34 -12.68
C ALA A 49 -10.75 -5.76 -12.51
N ALA A 50 -9.93 -6.00 -11.49
CA ALA A 50 -9.38 -7.33 -11.22
C ALA A 50 -10.41 -8.28 -10.59
N LEU A 51 -11.38 -7.74 -9.84
CA LEU A 51 -12.40 -8.50 -9.14
C LEU A 51 -13.69 -8.71 -9.95
N SER A 52 -13.84 -8.06 -11.11
CA SER A 52 -15.00 -8.25 -11.98
C SER A 52 -15.09 -9.69 -12.51
N ASP A 53 -16.31 -10.17 -12.75
CA ASP A 53 -16.61 -11.46 -13.40
C ASP A 53 -15.96 -12.69 -12.73
N GLY A 54 -15.93 -12.70 -11.39
CA GLY A 54 -15.34 -13.79 -10.60
C GLY A 54 -13.82 -13.77 -10.57
N GLY A 55 -13.22 -12.63 -10.89
CA GLY A 55 -11.79 -12.40 -10.87
C GLY A 55 -11.18 -12.45 -9.46
N PHE A 56 -9.85 -12.35 -9.42
CA PHE A 56 -9.06 -12.47 -8.20
C PHE A 56 -7.95 -11.42 -8.20
N ALA A 57 -7.68 -10.85 -7.03
CA ALA A 57 -6.59 -9.91 -6.82
C ALA A 57 -5.70 -10.37 -5.66
N SER A 58 -4.39 -10.19 -5.81
CA SER A 58 -3.41 -10.36 -4.74
C SER A 58 -2.68 -9.04 -4.51
N LEU A 59 -2.62 -8.61 -3.25
CA LEU A 59 -1.88 -7.42 -2.85
C LEU A 59 -0.58 -7.85 -2.16
N ILE A 60 0.56 -7.51 -2.79
CA ILE A 60 1.89 -7.75 -2.24
C ILE A 60 2.46 -6.40 -1.79
N ILE A 61 2.75 -6.27 -0.50
CA ILE A 61 3.35 -5.06 0.08
C ILE A 61 4.83 -5.36 0.32
N THR A 62 5.70 -4.64 -0.38
CA THR A 62 7.16 -4.77 -0.22
C THR A 62 7.76 -3.47 0.31
N ASN A 63 8.85 -3.60 1.06
CA ASN A 63 9.66 -2.45 1.45
C ASN A 63 10.87 -2.36 0.51
N LYS A 64 10.75 -1.58 -0.57
CA LYS A 64 11.81 -1.46 -1.59
C LYS A 64 13.17 -1.09 -1.02
N GLU A 65 13.24 -0.20 -0.02
CA GLU A 65 14.51 0.17 0.62
C GLU A 65 15.16 -1.04 1.30
N GLN A 66 14.38 -1.87 2.00
CA GLN A 66 14.87 -3.10 2.63
C GLN A 66 15.25 -4.17 1.60
N GLU A 67 14.49 -4.30 0.51
CA GLU A 67 14.84 -5.22 -0.58
C GLU A 67 16.13 -4.81 -1.29
N GLU A 68 16.36 -3.51 -1.47
CA GLU A 68 17.61 -2.98 -2.01
C GLU A 68 18.78 -3.20 -1.06
N ILE A 69 18.59 -3.01 0.26
CA ILE A 69 19.59 -3.34 1.28
C ILE A 69 19.95 -4.83 1.20
N ARG A 70 18.97 -5.74 1.26
CA ARG A 70 19.21 -7.19 1.18
C ARG A 70 19.96 -7.60 -0.10
N ARG A 71 19.57 -7.03 -1.24
CA ARG A 71 20.23 -7.28 -2.54
C ARG A 71 21.68 -6.78 -2.54
N ASN A 72 21.92 -5.60 -1.99
CA ASN A 72 23.26 -5.01 -1.96
C ASN A 72 24.17 -5.69 -0.92
N GLU A 73 23.60 -6.25 0.15
CA GLU A 73 24.30 -7.03 1.19
C GLU A 73 24.49 -8.52 0.81
N ASN A 74 23.99 -8.96 -0.35
CA ASN A 74 24.11 -10.33 -0.86
C ASN A 74 23.54 -11.40 0.10
N ILE A 75 22.50 -11.03 0.85
CA ILE A 75 21.75 -11.94 1.71
C ILE A 75 20.56 -12.41 0.87
N LEU A 76 20.67 -13.65 0.35
CA LEU A 76 19.68 -14.37 -0.48
C LEU A 76 18.25 -14.27 0.06
#